data_AF-A0A927VC21-F1
#
_entry.id   AF-A0A927VC21-F1
#
_cell.length_a   1.000
_cell.length_b   1.000
_cell.length_c   1.000
_cell.angle_alpha   90.00
_cell.angle_beta   90.00
_cell.angle_gamma   90.00
#
_symmetry.space_group_name_H-M   'P 1'
#
loop_
_entity.id
_entity.type
_entity.pdbx_description
1 polymer ?
#
loop_
_entity_poly.entity_id
_entity_poly.type
_entity_poly.pdbx_seq_one_letter_code
_entity_poly.pdbx_strand_id
1 'polypeptide(L)'
;MFGKSIMIQGTTSNAGKTFVTAGLCRVFAQDGYKTAPFKSQNMSNYGFITKGGKEISRAQAVQAEAAKTEPSELMNPILLKPVNLTESRFVLHGEDKGIIPAADYYKQKEQMRVEVEKAHVQLSKQYDRIVIEGAGSPAEINLSDGDFVNMGMAEMADAPVLLVADIDRGGMIASVYGTIKLLPSEQQKRIKGIIINKFRGDKALLESGIKMLTDLTGVPVVGVLPMAKIEIEDEDSLSGQEGYGDKWNVCEAENNKLKLRGMKQDQIHPIQDKSRKFRETQYDLLADLIREHLDMEYINSLFETEGYVDLPATCRSCTVTGCGGQTEDAMGSNYIYYGTGKGKLNMSLGVALHAADQGYKVLMYQFVKRSQGIVYGKAEQSKDGDALRQLTGITKIETMPMRRFLFMLSEEEKEEVKVRNDKKLDELMELSKFYDLLVLDEALYAVEMGVLSEEKLVSWMRRKPCHLEFVLTGRKPTDKILTMAEFVTEIKKEKDNFETGAGSRLGIE
;
A
#
# COMPACT_ATOMS: atom_id res chain seq x y z
N MET A 1 16.38 6.95 1.46
CA MET A 1 15.70 6.52 0.23
C MET A 1 14.91 5.28 0.58
N PHE A 2 13.64 5.20 0.21
CA PHE A 2 12.87 3.97 0.33
C PHE A 2 13.17 3.09 -0.89
N GLY A 3 13.26 1.79 -0.67
CA GLY A 3 13.33 0.79 -1.73
C GLY A 3 12.12 0.87 -2.65
N LYS A 4 12.39 0.66 -3.93
CA LYS A 4 11.38 0.70 -4.97
C LYS A 4 10.78 -0.68 -5.18
N SER A 5 9.51 -0.72 -5.56
CA SER A 5 8.76 -1.97 -5.70
C SER A 5 8.38 -2.23 -7.15
N ILE A 6 8.39 -3.50 -7.55
CA ILE A 6 7.62 -3.98 -8.71
C ILE A 6 6.62 -5.02 -8.23
N MET A 7 5.50 -5.16 -8.92
CA MET A 7 4.50 -6.16 -8.58
C MET A 7 4.29 -7.16 -9.70
N ILE A 8 4.29 -8.44 -9.32
CA ILE A 8 4.05 -9.58 -10.20
C ILE A 8 2.63 -10.07 -9.95
N GLN A 9 1.75 -9.86 -10.91
CA GLN A 9 0.38 -10.37 -10.90
C GLN A 9 0.23 -11.45 -11.96
N GLY A 10 -0.88 -12.18 -11.94
CA GLY A 10 -1.12 -13.30 -12.85
C GLY A 10 -2.52 -13.22 -13.40
N THR A 11 -2.75 -13.77 -14.59
CA THR A 11 -4.12 -13.89 -15.10
C THR A 11 -4.91 -15.01 -14.41
N THR A 12 -4.23 -15.87 -13.65
CA THR A 12 -4.79 -16.96 -12.82
C THR A 12 -3.83 -17.30 -11.66
N SER A 13 -4.31 -18.06 -10.68
CA SER A 13 -3.53 -18.45 -9.48
C SER A 13 -2.22 -19.15 -9.85
N ASN A 14 -2.23 -20.13 -10.77
CA ASN A 14 -1.05 -20.91 -11.16
C ASN A 14 -0.36 -20.40 -12.43
N ALA A 15 -0.46 -19.09 -12.74
CA ALA A 15 0.22 -18.50 -13.89
C ALA A 15 1.77 -18.56 -13.79
N GLY A 16 2.30 -18.80 -12.59
CA GLY A 16 3.73 -18.81 -12.30
C GLY A 16 4.25 -17.52 -11.67
N LYS A 17 3.39 -16.77 -10.96
CA LYS A 17 3.79 -15.57 -10.21
C LYS A 17 4.93 -15.86 -9.25
N THR A 18 4.76 -16.87 -8.39
CA THR A 18 5.75 -17.28 -7.37
C THR A 18 7.10 -17.62 -8.00
N PHE A 19 7.09 -18.31 -9.14
CA PHE A 19 8.28 -18.64 -9.94
C PHE A 19 8.98 -17.38 -10.47
N VAL A 20 8.23 -16.49 -11.12
CA VAL A 20 8.78 -15.21 -11.65
C VAL A 20 9.31 -14.33 -10.51
N THR A 21 8.57 -14.22 -9.40
CA THR A 21 8.97 -13.45 -8.21
C THR A 21 10.28 -13.98 -7.63
N ALA A 22 10.41 -15.29 -7.41
CA ALA A 22 11.64 -15.89 -6.90
C ALA A 22 12.84 -15.63 -7.84
N GLY A 23 12.60 -15.67 -9.15
CA GLY A 23 13.65 -15.48 -10.15
C GLY A 23 14.14 -14.03 -10.22
N LEU A 24 13.22 -13.07 -10.22
CA LEU A 24 13.56 -11.64 -10.14
C LEU A 24 14.26 -11.31 -8.82
N CYS A 25 13.79 -11.87 -7.70
CA CYS A 25 14.48 -11.77 -6.41
C CYS A 25 15.94 -12.22 -6.50
N ARG A 26 16.19 -13.38 -7.13
CA ARG A 26 17.53 -13.91 -7.30
C ARG A 26 18.39 -13.05 -8.21
N VAL A 27 17.85 -12.63 -9.35
CA VAL A 27 18.54 -11.76 -10.32
C VAL A 27 19.00 -10.46 -9.64
N PHE A 28 18.10 -9.77 -8.94
CA PHE A 28 18.44 -8.51 -8.28
C PHE A 28 19.46 -8.69 -7.14
N ALA A 29 19.36 -9.79 -6.38
CA ALA A 29 20.36 -10.11 -5.37
C ALA A 29 21.75 -10.43 -5.96
N GLN A 30 21.81 -11.09 -7.12
CA GLN A 30 23.05 -11.33 -7.86
C GLN A 30 23.63 -10.04 -8.46
N ASP A 31 22.77 -9.10 -8.87
CA ASP A 31 23.15 -7.76 -9.36
C ASP A 31 23.60 -6.81 -8.24
N GLY A 32 23.56 -7.26 -6.97
CA GLY A 32 24.07 -6.53 -5.83
C GLY A 32 23.04 -5.66 -5.09
N TYR A 33 21.77 -5.70 -5.48
CA TYR A 33 20.71 -4.99 -4.77
C TYR A 33 20.29 -5.73 -3.50
N LYS A 34 20.06 -5.00 -2.41
CA LYS A 34 19.35 -5.56 -1.25
C LYS A 34 17.90 -5.78 -1.66
N THR A 35 17.54 -7.05 -1.84
CA THR A 35 16.24 -7.43 -2.39
C THR A 35 15.41 -8.17 -1.35
N ALA A 36 14.10 -7.91 -1.32
CA ALA A 36 13.16 -8.67 -0.50
C ALA A 36 11.87 -9.00 -1.28
N PRO A 37 11.29 -10.20 -1.08
CA PRO A 37 9.94 -10.47 -1.54
C PRO A 37 8.91 -9.84 -0.62
N PHE A 38 7.71 -9.61 -1.15
CA PHE A 38 6.57 -9.19 -0.35
C PHE A 38 5.27 -9.78 -0.89
N LYS A 39 4.44 -10.36 -0.01
CA LYS A 39 3.09 -10.80 -0.35
C LYS A 39 2.15 -10.38 0.79
N SER A 40 1.30 -9.40 0.52
CA SER A 40 0.44 -8.77 1.53
C SER A 40 -0.42 -9.79 2.27
N GLN A 41 -1.01 -10.73 1.52
CA GLN A 41 -1.78 -11.85 2.05
C GLN A 41 -1.42 -13.13 1.31
N ASN A 42 -1.08 -14.16 2.09
CA ASN A 42 -0.97 -15.52 1.61
C ASN A 42 -2.09 -16.38 2.21
N MET A 43 -2.60 -17.35 1.45
CA MET A 43 -3.52 -18.36 1.95
C MET A 43 -2.92 -19.75 1.73
N SER A 44 -2.29 -20.32 2.75
CA SER A 44 -1.63 -21.62 2.68
C SER A 44 -1.59 -22.30 4.04
N ASN A 45 -1.68 -23.63 4.06
CA ASN A 45 -1.45 -24.41 5.27
C ASN A 45 0.04 -24.62 5.59
N TYR A 46 0.92 -24.28 4.64
CA TYR A 46 2.36 -24.49 4.75
C TYR A 46 3.07 -23.24 5.27
N GLY A 47 3.37 -23.26 6.57
CA GLY A 47 4.12 -22.21 7.25
C GLY A 47 5.62 -22.48 7.34
N PHE A 48 6.39 -21.41 7.55
CA PHE A 48 7.80 -21.40 7.89
C PHE A 48 8.01 -20.54 9.15
N ILE A 49 8.80 -21.03 10.11
CA ILE A 49 9.13 -20.28 11.32
C ILE A 49 10.46 -19.58 11.11
N THR A 50 10.43 -18.25 11.11
CA THR A 50 11.62 -17.39 11.05
C THR A 50 12.52 -17.60 12.26
N LYS A 51 13.77 -17.17 12.19
CA LYS A 51 14.71 -17.20 13.34
C LYS A 51 14.16 -16.47 14.57
N GLY A 52 13.33 -15.43 14.36
CA GLY A 52 12.65 -14.68 15.41
C GLY A 52 11.43 -15.40 16.02
N GLY A 53 11.11 -16.61 15.55
CA GLY A 53 9.96 -17.38 16.02
C GLY A 53 8.61 -16.93 15.46
N LYS A 54 8.61 -16.10 14.41
CA LYS A 54 7.43 -15.62 13.69
C LYS A 54 7.07 -16.56 12.54
N GLU A 55 5.79 -16.82 12.32
CA GLU A 55 5.31 -17.68 11.24
C GLU A 55 5.01 -16.88 9.96
N ILE A 56 5.48 -17.35 8.81
CA ILE A 56 5.16 -16.81 7.48
C ILE A 56 4.81 -17.95 6.52
N SER A 57 4.24 -17.65 5.35
CA SER A 57 4.10 -18.66 4.29
C SER A 57 5.46 -19.22 3.85
N ARG A 58 5.51 -20.53 3.59
CA ARG A 58 6.67 -21.20 3.02
C ARG A 58 7.10 -20.61 1.67
N ALA A 59 6.14 -20.19 0.83
CA ALA A 59 6.45 -19.56 -0.45
C ALA A 59 7.28 -18.28 -0.29
N GLN A 60 6.93 -17.43 0.68
CA GLN A 60 7.70 -16.21 0.96
C GLN A 60 9.05 -16.50 1.60
N ALA A 61 9.18 -17.58 2.38
CA ALA A 61 10.49 -18.04 2.87
C ALA A 61 11.41 -18.48 1.71
N VAL A 62 10.88 -19.25 0.75
CA VAL A 62 11.62 -19.68 -0.46
C VAL A 62 12.04 -18.47 -1.30
N GLN A 63 11.16 -17.48 -1.46
CA GLN A 63 11.51 -16.24 -2.17
C GLN A 63 12.57 -15.42 -1.44
N ALA A 64 12.56 -15.43 -0.10
CA ALA A 64 13.59 -14.76 0.70
C ALA A 64 14.95 -15.47 0.55
N GLU A 65 14.97 -16.81 0.54
CA GLU A 65 16.17 -17.58 0.21
C GLU A 65 16.69 -17.22 -1.19
N ALA A 66 15.81 -17.15 -2.19
CA ALA A 66 16.17 -16.74 -3.55
C ALA A 66 16.79 -15.33 -3.57
N ALA A 67 16.19 -14.38 -2.83
CA ALA A 67 16.70 -13.02 -2.66
C ALA A 67 17.99 -12.92 -1.81
N LYS A 68 18.54 -14.04 -1.31
CA LYS A 68 19.69 -14.08 -0.39
C LYS A 68 19.48 -13.24 0.87
N THR A 69 18.24 -13.14 1.34
CA THR A 69 17.88 -12.43 2.56
C THR A 69 17.28 -13.35 3.61
N GLU A 70 17.30 -12.92 4.88
CA GLU A 70 16.67 -13.69 5.95
C GLU A 70 15.14 -13.55 5.91
N PRO A 71 14.37 -14.66 5.98
CA PRO A 71 12.92 -14.57 6.04
C PRO A 71 12.42 -13.78 7.25
N SER A 72 11.46 -12.89 7.03
CA SER A 72 10.83 -12.05 8.06
C SER A 72 9.31 -11.99 7.88
N GLU A 73 8.59 -11.79 8.98
CA GLU A 73 7.16 -11.49 9.02
C GLU A 73 6.74 -10.29 8.17
N LEU A 74 7.65 -9.33 7.95
CA LEU A 74 7.37 -8.18 7.09
C LEU A 74 7.16 -8.57 5.62
N MET A 75 7.71 -9.71 5.18
CA MET A 75 7.56 -10.21 3.81
C MET A 75 6.20 -10.87 3.58
N ASN A 76 5.50 -11.26 4.65
CA ASN A 76 4.17 -11.84 4.61
C ASN A 76 3.37 -11.45 5.87
N PRO A 77 2.82 -10.23 5.92
CA PRO A 77 2.18 -9.72 7.14
C PRO A 77 0.87 -10.46 7.47
N ILE A 78 0.18 -11.00 6.48
CA ILE A 78 -1.04 -11.79 6.69
C ILE A 78 -0.87 -13.20 6.09
N LEU A 79 -1.03 -14.20 6.93
CA LEU A 79 -1.14 -15.60 6.53
C LEU A 79 -2.47 -16.18 7.01
N LEU A 80 -3.27 -16.69 6.08
CA LEU A 80 -4.50 -17.43 6.35
C LEU A 80 -4.26 -18.92 6.12
N LYS A 81 -4.54 -19.75 7.12
CA LYS A 81 -4.43 -21.21 7.02
C LYS A 81 -5.84 -21.82 7.04
N PRO A 82 -6.39 -22.26 5.89
CA PRO A 82 -7.75 -22.78 5.83
C PRO A 82 -7.95 -23.95 6.80
N VAL A 83 -8.93 -23.83 7.69
CA VAL A 83 -9.33 -24.92 8.61
C VAL A 83 -10.49 -25.71 8.00
N ASN A 84 -11.43 -25.00 7.39
CA ASN A 84 -12.56 -25.54 6.64
C ASN A 84 -12.99 -24.51 5.57
N LEU A 85 -14.14 -24.73 4.93
CA LEU A 85 -14.63 -23.87 3.85
C LEU A 85 -15.02 -22.44 4.29
N THR A 86 -15.27 -22.21 5.59
CA THR A 86 -15.77 -20.94 6.10
C THR A 86 -14.86 -20.29 7.14
N GLU A 87 -13.79 -20.97 7.58
CA GLU A 87 -12.90 -20.53 8.64
C GLU A 87 -11.43 -20.74 8.29
N SER A 88 -10.60 -19.80 8.72
CA SER A 88 -9.15 -19.89 8.60
C SER A 88 -8.49 -19.55 9.94
N ARG A 89 -7.37 -20.20 10.25
CA ARG A 89 -6.47 -19.70 11.28
C ARG A 89 -5.76 -18.47 10.72
N PHE A 90 -5.81 -17.38 11.47
CA PHE A 90 -5.32 -16.08 11.06
C PHE A 90 -4.01 -15.78 11.77
N VAL A 91 -2.95 -15.56 11.00
CA VAL A 91 -1.63 -15.17 11.47
C VAL A 91 -1.37 -13.75 10.98
N LEU A 92 -1.07 -12.83 11.92
CA LEU A 92 -0.80 -11.42 11.65
C LEU A 92 0.58 -11.05 12.17
N HIS A 93 1.46 -10.54 11.31
CA HIS A 93 2.86 -10.24 11.60
C HIS A 93 3.56 -11.42 12.28
N GLY A 94 3.26 -12.62 11.78
CA GLY A 94 3.74 -13.91 12.24
C GLY A 94 3.31 -14.36 13.63
N GLU A 95 2.27 -13.75 14.19
CA GLU A 95 1.62 -14.16 15.44
C GLU A 95 0.25 -14.78 15.16
N ASP A 96 0.00 -15.98 15.69
CA ASP A 96 -1.30 -16.65 15.63
C ASP A 96 -2.36 -15.85 16.41
N LYS A 97 -3.41 -15.42 15.70
CA LYS A 97 -4.57 -14.68 16.26
C LYS A 97 -5.79 -15.58 16.47
N GLY A 98 -5.66 -16.88 16.24
CA GLY A 98 -6.72 -17.86 16.38
C GLY A 98 -7.49 -18.10 15.08
N ILE A 99 -8.62 -18.80 15.22
CA ILE A 99 -9.50 -19.13 14.10
C ILE A 99 -10.50 -18.00 13.91
N ILE A 100 -10.65 -17.54 12.67
CA ILE A 100 -11.60 -16.50 12.30
C ILE A 100 -12.51 -16.99 11.16
N PRO A 101 -13.83 -16.74 11.25
CA PRO A 101 -14.73 -16.92 10.13
C PRO A 101 -14.40 -15.95 8.99
N ALA A 102 -14.50 -16.42 7.73
CA ALA A 102 -14.21 -15.60 6.55
C ALA A 102 -15.01 -14.29 6.55
N ALA A 103 -16.28 -14.33 6.93
CA ALA A 103 -17.14 -13.14 7.01
C ALA A 103 -16.63 -12.10 8.02
N ASP A 104 -16.05 -12.53 9.15
CA ASP A 104 -15.51 -11.61 10.15
C ASP A 104 -14.13 -11.08 9.77
N TYR A 105 -13.35 -11.89 9.05
CA TYR A 105 -12.11 -11.43 8.42
C TYR A 105 -12.37 -10.31 7.40
N TYR A 106 -13.36 -10.48 6.51
CA TYR A 106 -13.72 -9.45 5.53
C TYR A 106 -14.22 -8.15 6.15
N LYS A 107 -14.81 -8.18 7.36
CA LYS A 107 -15.17 -6.94 8.10
C LYS A 107 -13.95 -6.14 8.55
N GLN A 108 -12.78 -6.75 8.63
CA GLN A 108 -11.53 -6.12 9.09
C GLN A 108 -10.65 -5.63 7.93
N LYS A 109 -11.14 -5.65 6.68
CA LYS A 109 -10.36 -5.35 5.46
C LYS A 109 -9.55 -4.05 5.55
N GLU A 110 -10.15 -2.97 6.06
CA GLU A 110 -9.48 -1.67 6.19
C GLU A 110 -8.36 -1.69 7.23
N GLN A 111 -8.58 -2.35 8.37
CA GLN A 111 -7.52 -2.53 9.37
C GLN A 111 -6.37 -3.38 8.80
N MET A 112 -6.69 -4.43 8.04
CA MET A 112 -5.69 -5.29 7.39
C MET A 112 -4.87 -4.52 6.37
N ARG A 113 -5.51 -3.65 5.58
CA ARG A 113 -4.83 -2.75 4.64
C ARG A 113 -3.79 -1.88 5.36
N VAL A 114 -4.14 -1.27 6.49
CA VAL A 114 -3.21 -0.47 7.30
C VAL A 114 -2.01 -1.30 7.81
N GLU A 115 -2.25 -2.54 8.25
CA GLU A 115 -1.17 -3.41 8.72
C GLU A 115 -0.24 -3.87 7.59
N VAL A 116 -0.79 -4.17 6.41
CA VAL A 116 -0.05 -4.48 5.19
C VAL A 116 0.83 -3.30 4.76
N GLU A 117 0.26 -2.10 4.75
CA GLU A 117 0.99 -0.87 4.38
C GLU A 117 2.18 -0.63 5.30
N LYS A 118 1.97 -0.74 6.63
CA LYS A 118 3.05 -0.60 7.61
C LYS A 118 4.18 -1.60 7.37
N ALA A 119 3.84 -2.86 7.08
CA ALA A 119 4.85 -3.89 6.81
C ALA A 119 5.66 -3.57 5.55
N HIS A 120 4.99 -3.18 4.46
CA HIS A 120 5.66 -2.80 3.21
C HIS A 120 6.55 -1.56 3.39
N VAL A 121 6.07 -0.52 4.10
CA VAL A 121 6.84 0.68 4.42
C VAL A 121 8.07 0.36 5.28
N GLN A 122 7.95 -0.57 6.23
CA GLN A 122 9.09 -1.01 7.03
C GLN A 122 10.10 -1.81 6.23
N LEU A 123 9.63 -2.65 5.29
CA LEU A 123 10.48 -3.42 4.40
C LEU A 123 11.22 -2.49 3.42
N SER A 124 10.56 -1.50 2.84
CA SER A 124 11.18 -0.53 1.92
C SER A 124 12.20 0.38 2.59
N LYS A 125 12.22 0.50 3.91
CA LYS A 125 13.33 1.18 4.61
C LYS A 125 14.63 0.37 4.65
N GLN A 126 14.56 -0.94 4.41
CA GLN A 126 15.65 -1.88 4.64
C GLN A 126 16.26 -2.44 3.35
N TYR A 127 15.49 -2.45 2.27
CA TYR A 127 15.84 -3.05 0.99
C TYR A 127 15.78 -2.01 -0.13
N ASP A 128 16.58 -2.20 -1.17
CA ASP A 128 16.65 -1.32 -2.34
C ASP A 128 15.53 -1.68 -3.34
N ARG A 129 15.23 -2.98 -3.47
CA ARG A 129 14.23 -3.52 -4.39
C ARG A 129 13.29 -4.49 -3.70
N ILE A 130 12.00 -4.27 -3.87
CA ILE A 130 10.95 -5.16 -3.37
C ILE A 130 10.23 -5.80 -4.54
N VAL A 131 10.14 -7.13 -4.55
CA VAL A 131 9.37 -7.87 -5.54
C VAL A 131 8.07 -8.32 -4.88
N ILE A 132 6.98 -7.64 -5.21
CA ILE A 132 5.66 -7.90 -4.65
C ILE A 132 4.99 -9.01 -5.46
N GLU A 133 4.48 -10.03 -4.81
CA GLU A 133 3.64 -11.05 -5.45
C GLU A 133 2.15 -10.79 -5.17
N GLY A 134 1.35 -10.73 -6.23
CA GLY A 134 -0.11 -10.66 -6.13
C GLY A 134 -0.78 -12.00 -5.80
N ALA A 135 -2.10 -11.97 -5.58
CA ALA A 135 -2.90 -13.15 -5.29
C ALA A 135 -3.93 -13.40 -6.40
N GLY A 136 -3.96 -14.61 -6.98
CA GLY A 136 -4.94 -14.91 -8.03
C GLY A 136 -4.81 -13.97 -9.24
N SER A 137 -5.96 -13.46 -9.71
CA SER A 137 -6.08 -12.50 -10.81
C SER A 137 -6.55 -11.12 -10.32
N PRO A 138 -5.99 -10.00 -10.84
CA PRO A 138 -6.46 -8.67 -10.47
C PRO A 138 -7.86 -8.37 -11.01
N ALA A 139 -8.35 -9.14 -11.98
CA ALA A 139 -9.67 -8.97 -12.59
C ALA A 139 -10.79 -9.73 -11.86
N GLU A 140 -10.57 -10.12 -10.60
CA GLU A 140 -11.63 -10.62 -9.72
C GLU A 140 -12.50 -9.46 -9.25
N ILE A 141 -13.29 -8.90 -10.17
CA ILE A 141 -14.10 -7.68 -9.99
C ILE A 141 -15.00 -7.72 -8.75
N ASN A 142 -15.45 -8.92 -8.36
CA ASN A 142 -16.29 -9.14 -7.18
C ASN A 142 -15.55 -8.93 -5.84
N LEU A 143 -14.22 -8.84 -5.86
CA LEU A 143 -13.36 -8.69 -4.68
C LEU A 143 -12.57 -7.37 -4.68
N SER A 144 -12.85 -6.50 -5.66
CA SER A 144 -12.11 -5.25 -5.92
C SER A 144 -12.27 -4.18 -4.83
N ASP A 145 -13.45 -4.10 -4.20
CA ASP A 145 -13.73 -3.14 -3.14
C ASP A 145 -12.80 -3.32 -1.94
N GLY A 146 -11.90 -2.36 -1.69
CA GLY A 146 -10.92 -2.42 -0.61
C GLY A 146 -9.79 -3.43 -0.84
N ASP A 147 -9.50 -3.80 -2.10
CA ASP A 147 -8.36 -4.66 -2.45
C ASP A 147 -7.03 -4.17 -1.82
N PHE A 148 -6.23 -5.11 -1.35
CA PHE A 148 -4.86 -4.90 -0.87
C PHE A 148 -3.96 -6.09 -1.24
N VAL A 149 -4.41 -6.97 -2.14
CA VAL A 149 -3.67 -8.17 -2.58
C VAL A 149 -3.27 -8.10 -4.05
N ASN A 150 -3.92 -7.26 -4.86
CA ASN A 150 -3.60 -7.02 -6.27
C ASN A 150 -3.41 -5.53 -6.58
N MET A 151 -4.30 -4.91 -7.36
CA MET A 151 -4.14 -3.53 -7.82
C MET A 151 -4.18 -2.54 -6.66
N GLY A 152 -4.95 -2.83 -5.61
CA GLY A 152 -4.92 -2.03 -4.40
C GLY A 152 -3.56 -2.06 -3.69
N MET A 153 -2.84 -3.19 -3.73
CA MET A 153 -1.46 -3.28 -3.23
C MET A 153 -0.49 -2.53 -4.16
N ALA A 154 -0.66 -2.67 -5.47
CA ALA A 154 0.15 -1.97 -6.45
C ALA A 154 0.01 -0.45 -6.31
N GLU A 155 -1.19 0.05 -5.99
CA GLU A 155 -1.45 1.46 -5.68
C GLU A 155 -0.82 1.89 -4.35
N MET A 156 -0.89 1.05 -3.31
CA MET A 156 -0.29 1.33 -2.00
C MET A 156 1.24 1.43 -2.07
N ALA A 157 1.88 0.54 -2.82
CA ALA A 157 3.33 0.49 -2.98
C ALA A 157 3.83 1.37 -4.14
N ASP A 158 2.92 2.07 -4.82
CA ASP A 158 3.14 2.74 -6.11
C ASP A 158 3.99 1.89 -7.09
N ALA A 159 3.67 0.61 -7.20
CA ALA A 159 4.46 -0.36 -7.94
C ALA A 159 3.95 -0.52 -9.38
N PRO A 160 4.80 -0.44 -10.41
CA PRO A 160 4.46 -0.92 -11.74
C PRO A 160 4.19 -2.43 -11.69
N VAL A 161 3.24 -2.88 -12.49
CA VAL A 161 2.77 -4.26 -12.53
C VAL A 161 3.28 -4.98 -13.78
N LEU A 162 3.88 -6.15 -13.59
CA LEU A 162 4.12 -7.13 -14.63
C LEU A 162 3.08 -8.25 -14.51
N LEU A 163 2.33 -8.49 -15.59
CA LEU A 163 1.25 -9.47 -15.63
C LEU A 163 1.74 -10.77 -16.26
N VAL A 164 1.76 -11.85 -15.47
CA VAL A 164 2.15 -13.19 -15.90
C VAL A 164 0.95 -13.95 -16.47
N ALA A 165 1.10 -14.53 -17.65
CA ALA A 165 0.08 -15.31 -18.33
C ALA A 165 0.56 -16.74 -18.59
N ASP A 166 -0.29 -17.71 -18.29
CA ASP A 166 -0.04 -19.13 -18.60
C ASP A 166 -0.46 -19.44 -20.03
N ILE A 167 0.49 -19.85 -20.88
CA ILE A 167 0.17 -20.26 -22.26
C ILE A 167 -0.15 -21.75 -22.39
N ASP A 168 0.29 -22.60 -21.45
CA ASP A 168 0.13 -24.06 -21.51
C ASP A 168 -1.35 -24.47 -21.42
N ARG A 169 -2.17 -23.68 -20.72
CA ARG A 169 -3.62 -23.88 -20.60
C ARG A 169 -4.45 -23.41 -21.81
N GLY A 170 -3.82 -22.76 -22.78
CA GLY A 170 -4.51 -22.15 -23.93
C GLY A 170 -5.31 -20.88 -23.56
N GLY A 171 -5.77 -20.14 -24.58
CA GLY A 171 -6.58 -18.92 -24.37
C GLY A 171 -5.83 -17.72 -23.79
N MET A 172 -4.49 -17.77 -23.74
CA MET A 172 -3.64 -16.75 -23.11
C MET A 172 -3.95 -15.31 -23.57
N ILE A 173 -4.11 -15.06 -24.88
CA ILE A 173 -4.41 -13.72 -25.41
C ILE A 173 -5.73 -13.19 -24.84
N ALA A 174 -6.78 -14.00 -24.86
CA ALA A 174 -8.09 -13.63 -24.34
C ALA A 174 -8.05 -13.40 -22.82
N SER A 175 -7.30 -14.23 -22.11
CA SER A 175 -7.10 -14.10 -20.66
C SER A 175 -6.39 -12.79 -20.32
N VAL A 176 -5.27 -12.46 -20.97
CA VAL A 176 -4.57 -11.19 -20.75
C VAL A 176 -5.44 -10.00 -21.12
N TYR A 177 -6.06 -10.02 -22.31
CA TYR A 177 -6.92 -8.94 -22.77
C TYR A 177 -8.07 -8.69 -21.80
N GLY A 178 -8.77 -9.76 -21.39
CA GLY A 178 -9.86 -9.68 -20.42
C GLY A 178 -9.38 -9.16 -19.06
N THR A 179 -8.26 -9.68 -18.55
CA THR A 179 -7.69 -9.21 -17.29
C THR A 179 -7.39 -7.73 -17.32
N ILE A 180 -6.78 -7.21 -18.39
CA ILE A 180 -6.46 -5.78 -18.49
C ILE A 180 -7.75 -4.95 -18.67
N LYS A 181 -8.60 -5.30 -19.63
CA LYS A 181 -9.75 -4.45 -20.00
C LYS A 181 -10.88 -4.44 -18.98
N LEU A 182 -10.95 -5.40 -18.07
CA LEU A 182 -11.89 -5.40 -16.95
C LEU A 182 -11.48 -4.45 -15.81
N LEU A 183 -10.23 -4.00 -15.78
CA LEU A 183 -9.74 -3.07 -14.77
C LEU A 183 -10.13 -1.61 -15.11
N PRO A 184 -10.30 -0.74 -14.10
CA PRO A 184 -10.38 0.71 -14.32
C PRO A 184 -9.18 1.25 -15.11
N SER A 185 -9.38 2.34 -15.87
CA SER A 185 -8.33 2.94 -16.72
C SER A 185 -7.03 3.24 -15.98
N GLU A 186 -7.12 3.75 -14.75
CA GLU A 186 -5.95 4.08 -13.94
C GLU A 186 -5.16 2.84 -13.52
N GLN A 187 -5.86 1.73 -13.26
CA GLN A 187 -5.24 0.45 -12.97
C GLN A 187 -4.61 -0.17 -14.23
N GLN A 188 -5.27 -0.05 -15.39
CA GLN A 188 -4.68 -0.49 -16.67
C GLN A 188 -3.32 0.18 -16.92
N LYS A 189 -3.19 1.50 -16.67
CA LYS A 189 -1.94 2.25 -16.85
C LYS A 189 -0.78 1.75 -15.97
N ARG A 190 -1.08 1.09 -14.86
CA ARG A 190 -0.08 0.54 -13.93
C ARG A 190 0.54 -0.76 -14.44
N ILE A 191 -0.15 -1.46 -15.35
CA ILE A 191 0.40 -2.65 -16.01
C ILE A 191 1.39 -2.18 -17.07
N LYS A 192 2.68 -2.43 -16.82
CA LYS A 192 3.78 -1.99 -17.68
C LYS A 192 4.31 -3.11 -18.57
N GLY A 193 4.03 -4.37 -18.26
CA GLY A 193 4.52 -5.47 -19.09
C GLY A 193 3.74 -6.76 -18.91
N ILE A 194 3.80 -7.60 -19.93
CA ILE A 194 3.24 -8.96 -19.94
C ILE A 194 4.37 -9.97 -20.02
N ILE A 195 4.36 -10.96 -19.13
CA ILE A 195 5.27 -12.11 -19.16
C ILE A 195 4.45 -13.33 -19.60
N ILE A 196 4.83 -13.93 -20.73
CA ILE A 196 4.24 -15.19 -21.17
C ILE A 196 5.04 -16.33 -20.54
N ASN A 197 4.38 -17.22 -19.80
CA ASN A 197 5.04 -18.29 -19.07
C ASN A 197 4.60 -19.68 -19.55
N LYS A 198 5.44 -20.69 -19.30
CA LYS A 198 5.26 -22.10 -19.66
C LYS A 198 5.16 -22.35 -21.17
N PHE A 199 5.91 -21.57 -21.94
CA PHE A 199 5.92 -21.72 -23.39
C PHE A 199 6.58 -23.04 -23.83
N ARG A 200 6.00 -23.66 -24.87
CA ARG A 200 6.54 -24.86 -25.53
C ARG A 200 6.55 -24.61 -27.04
N GLY A 201 7.63 -24.99 -27.71
CA GLY A 201 7.73 -24.97 -29.17
C GLY A 201 8.48 -23.76 -29.71
N ASP A 202 8.21 -23.42 -30.97
CA ASP A 202 8.93 -22.40 -31.72
C ASP A 202 8.34 -21.00 -31.47
N LYS A 203 9.18 -20.09 -30.95
CA LYS A 203 8.80 -18.71 -30.61
C LYS A 203 8.30 -17.91 -31.82
N ALA A 204 8.75 -18.25 -33.04
CA ALA A 204 8.29 -17.59 -34.27
C ALA A 204 6.77 -17.71 -34.48
N LEU A 205 6.17 -18.79 -33.99
CA LEU A 205 4.72 -19.02 -34.08
C LEU A 205 3.91 -18.10 -33.15
N LEU A 206 4.55 -17.49 -32.15
CA LEU A 206 3.92 -16.65 -31.14
C LEU A 206 3.93 -15.16 -31.50
N GLU A 207 4.77 -14.74 -32.45
CA GLU A 207 5.01 -13.33 -32.78
C GLU A 207 3.73 -12.60 -33.21
N SER A 208 2.90 -13.22 -34.05
CA SER A 208 1.64 -12.63 -34.50
C SER A 208 0.64 -12.43 -33.35
N GLY A 209 0.61 -13.37 -32.40
CA GLY A 209 -0.20 -13.29 -31.19
C GLY A 209 0.28 -12.21 -30.23
N ILE A 210 1.60 -12.08 -30.05
CA ILE A 210 2.22 -11.01 -29.23
C ILE A 210 1.89 -9.65 -29.83
N LYS A 211 2.08 -9.47 -31.14
CA LYS A 211 1.79 -8.20 -31.81
C LYS A 211 0.32 -7.81 -31.62
N MET A 212 -0.60 -8.74 -31.88
CA MET A 212 -2.03 -8.51 -31.67
C MET A 212 -2.35 -8.10 -30.23
N LEU A 213 -1.76 -8.79 -29.25
CA LEU A 213 -1.97 -8.51 -27.84
C LEU A 213 -1.49 -7.11 -27.45
N THR A 214 -0.29 -6.72 -27.90
CA THR A 214 0.25 -5.37 -27.69
C THR A 214 -0.60 -4.31 -28.37
N ASP A 215 -1.05 -4.53 -29.60
CA ASP A 215 -1.94 -3.60 -30.33
C ASP A 215 -3.29 -3.40 -29.61
N LEU A 216 -3.86 -4.46 -29.02
CA LEU A 216 -5.14 -4.41 -28.31
C LEU A 216 -5.06 -3.78 -26.92
N THR A 217 -3.96 -4.02 -26.22
CA THR A 217 -3.82 -3.64 -24.80
C THR A 217 -3.02 -2.36 -24.60
N GLY A 218 -2.12 -2.02 -25.54
CA GLY A 218 -1.11 -0.97 -25.36
C GLY A 218 0.03 -1.36 -24.43
N VAL A 219 0.08 -2.62 -23.97
CA VAL A 219 1.07 -3.13 -23.01
C VAL A 219 2.08 -4.02 -23.75
N PRO A 220 3.39 -3.81 -23.58
CA PRO A 220 4.41 -4.62 -24.22
C PRO A 220 4.51 -6.02 -23.58
N VAL A 221 4.87 -7.02 -24.39
CA VAL A 221 5.32 -8.31 -23.87
C VAL A 221 6.80 -8.21 -23.55
N VAL A 222 7.15 -8.29 -22.26
CA VAL A 222 8.52 -8.11 -21.76
C VAL A 222 9.34 -9.39 -21.79
N GLY A 223 8.71 -10.53 -22.08
CA GLY A 223 9.43 -11.79 -22.25
C GLY A 223 8.53 -13.02 -22.37
N VAL A 224 9.14 -14.11 -22.81
CA VAL A 224 8.49 -15.42 -22.99
C VAL A 224 9.35 -16.48 -22.33
N LEU A 225 8.91 -16.96 -21.17
CA LEU A 225 9.58 -18.01 -20.40
C LEU A 225 9.19 -19.39 -20.93
N PRO A 226 10.17 -20.23 -21.30
CA PRO A 226 9.89 -21.59 -21.70
C PRO A 226 9.48 -22.42 -20.47
N MET A 227 8.86 -23.56 -20.73
CA MET A 227 8.65 -24.53 -19.66
C MET A 227 9.99 -25.17 -19.26
N ALA A 228 10.51 -24.74 -18.11
CA ALA A 228 11.76 -25.24 -17.55
C ALA A 228 11.53 -26.28 -16.45
N LYS A 229 12.45 -27.24 -16.32
CA LYS A 229 12.50 -28.17 -15.19
C LYS A 229 13.37 -27.58 -14.09
N ILE A 230 12.83 -26.63 -13.36
CA ILE A 230 13.48 -26.02 -12.20
C ILE A 230 12.65 -26.37 -10.97
N GLU A 231 13.29 -26.97 -9.97
CA GLU A 231 12.65 -27.46 -8.76
C GLU A 231 12.68 -26.38 -7.67
N ILE A 232 11.71 -25.49 -7.75
CA ILE A 232 11.41 -24.51 -6.70
C ILE A 232 10.04 -24.88 -6.12
N GLU A 233 9.97 -24.89 -4.79
CA GLU A 233 8.72 -25.19 -4.09
C GLU A 233 7.69 -24.10 -4.40
N ASP A 234 6.57 -24.49 -4.99
CA ASP A 234 5.44 -23.59 -5.28
C ASP A 234 4.51 -23.46 -4.07
N GLU A 235 3.66 -22.43 -4.11
CA GLU A 235 2.65 -22.11 -3.08
C GLU A 235 1.68 -23.28 -2.80
N ASP A 236 1.35 -24.07 -3.85
CA ASP A 236 0.33 -25.14 -3.85
C ASP A 236 0.85 -26.57 -4.15
N SER A 237 2.17 -26.76 -4.33
CA SER A 237 2.77 -27.97 -4.94
C SER A 237 2.83 -29.23 -4.06
N LEU A 238 1.99 -29.37 -3.04
CA LEU A 238 1.75 -30.66 -2.36
C LEU A 238 0.41 -31.30 -2.71
N SER A 239 -0.31 -30.73 -3.69
CA SER A 239 -1.46 -31.39 -4.32
C SER A 239 -1.02 -32.47 -5.33
N GLY A 240 -0.48 -33.57 -4.80
CA GLY A 240 -0.41 -34.86 -5.50
C GLY A 240 0.98 -35.48 -5.67
N GLN A 241 1.56 -36.02 -4.60
CA GLN A 241 2.38 -37.24 -4.67
C GLN A 241 2.19 -38.06 -3.38
N GLU A 242 1.23 -38.99 -3.41
CA GLU A 242 1.25 -40.13 -2.51
C GLU A 242 2.43 -41.03 -2.91
N GLY A 243 3.29 -41.36 -1.94
CA GLY A 243 4.25 -42.46 -2.05
C GLY A 243 5.71 -42.05 -2.15
N TYR A 244 6.38 -41.94 -1.00
CA TYR A 244 7.39 -42.91 -0.55
C TYR A 244 7.87 -42.49 0.84
N GLY A 245 7.78 -43.42 1.79
CA GLY A 245 8.21 -43.18 3.16
C GLY A 245 9.72 -43.02 3.27
N ASP A 246 10.16 -42.18 4.19
CA ASP A 246 11.09 -42.60 5.24
C ASP A 246 11.11 -41.58 6.38
N LYS A 247 11.31 -42.11 7.59
CA LYS A 247 11.27 -41.40 8.87
C LYS A 247 12.45 -40.43 8.98
N TRP A 248 12.19 -39.16 9.30
CA TRP A 248 13.24 -38.18 9.57
C TRP A 248 13.27 -37.77 11.04
N ASN A 249 14.47 -37.88 11.63
CA ASN A 249 14.77 -37.50 13.01
C ASN A 249 14.84 -35.97 13.14
N VAL A 250 14.10 -35.43 14.10
CA VAL A 250 14.19 -34.03 14.55
C VAL A 250 15.28 -33.92 15.62
N CYS A 251 16.18 -32.94 15.53
CA CYS A 251 17.16 -32.65 16.58
C CYS A 251 16.48 -32.46 17.95
N GLU A 252 16.89 -33.25 18.95
CA GLU A 252 16.24 -33.35 20.28
C GLU A 252 16.14 -32.03 21.07
N ALA A 253 16.88 -30.98 20.69
CA ALA A 253 16.87 -29.69 21.37
C ALA A 253 15.62 -28.83 21.06
N GLU A 254 14.96 -29.00 19.91
CA GLU A 254 13.77 -28.20 19.54
C GLU A 254 12.45 -28.80 20.02
N ASN A 255 12.41 -30.12 20.23
CA ASN A 255 11.22 -30.83 20.73
C ASN A 255 10.76 -30.35 22.11
N ASN A 256 11.66 -29.84 22.95
CA ASN A 256 11.30 -29.31 24.28
C ASN A 256 10.67 -27.91 24.24
N LYS A 257 10.87 -27.11 23.18
CA LYS A 257 10.23 -25.78 23.05
C LYS A 257 8.84 -25.87 22.40
N LEU A 258 8.63 -26.82 21.49
CA LEU A 258 7.36 -27.02 20.77
C LEU A 258 6.23 -27.54 21.68
N LYS A 259 6.55 -28.35 22.68
CA LYS A 259 5.56 -28.87 23.67
C LYS A 259 4.90 -27.78 24.53
N LEU A 260 5.50 -26.59 24.66
CA LEU A 260 4.96 -25.50 25.48
C LEU A 260 3.96 -24.60 24.73
N ARG A 261 3.75 -24.79 23.41
CA ARG A 261 2.90 -23.90 22.59
C ARG A 261 1.70 -24.57 21.91
N GLY A 262 1.40 -25.83 22.22
CA GLY A 262 0.16 -26.50 21.75
C GLY A 262 0.06 -26.72 20.23
N MET A 263 1.15 -26.55 19.48
CA MET A 263 1.20 -26.82 18.04
C MET A 263 1.36 -28.31 17.76
N LYS A 264 0.59 -28.86 16.82
CA LYS A 264 0.79 -30.23 16.32
C LYS A 264 1.91 -30.24 15.28
N GLN A 265 2.75 -31.28 15.34
CA GLN A 265 4.01 -31.43 14.58
C GLN A 265 3.81 -31.69 13.07
N ASP A 266 2.58 -31.95 12.65
CA ASP A 266 2.14 -32.22 11.28
C ASP A 266 1.91 -30.95 10.44
N GLN A 267 1.90 -29.75 11.03
CA GLN A 267 1.61 -28.49 10.34
C GLN A 267 2.82 -27.58 10.11
N ILE A 268 4.01 -28.00 10.56
CA ILE A 268 5.28 -27.30 10.35
C ILE A 268 6.18 -28.27 9.58
N HIS A 269 6.24 -28.08 8.27
CA HIS A 269 7.12 -28.90 7.44
C HIS A 269 8.49 -28.21 7.32
N PRO A 270 9.60 -28.88 7.68
CA PRO A 270 10.93 -28.39 7.32
C PRO A 270 11.02 -28.23 5.80
N ILE A 271 11.83 -27.28 5.33
CA ILE A 271 12.20 -27.19 3.91
C ILE A 271 12.64 -28.60 3.47
N GLN A 272 12.15 -29.13 2.34
CA GLN A 272 12.48 -30.50 1.93
C GLN A 272 13.99 -30.70 2.00
N ASP A 273 14.43 -31.88 2.44
CA ASP A 273 15.82 -32.26 2.71
C ASP A 273 16.66 -32.38 1.42
N LYS A 274 16.62 -31.35 0.59
CA LYS A 274 17.59 -31.07 -0.46
C LYS A 274 18.60 -30.14 0.17
N SER A 275 19.88 -30.49 0.03
CA SER A 275 20.97 -29.68 0.57
C SER A 275 20.79 -28.20 0.16
N ARG A 276 21.16 -27.26 1.04
CA ARG A 276 21.14 -25.82 0.72
C ARG A 276 21.80 -25.55 -0.63
N LYS A 277 22.90 -26.25 -0.94
CA LYS A 277 23.61 -26.19 -2.21
C LYS A 277 22.73 -26.52 -3.43
N PHE A 278 21.84 -27.52 -3.32
CA PHE A 278 20.90 -27.83 -4.39
C PHE A 278 19.91 -26.68 -4.62
N ARG A 279 19.31 -26.14 -3.56
CA ARG A 279 18.35 -25.01 -3.68
C ARG A 279 19.01 -23.77 -4.28
N GLU A 280 20.20 -23.42 -3.82
CA GLU A 280 21.00 -22.31 -4.41
C GLU A 280 21.23 -22.54 -5.91
N THR A 281 21.55 -23.76 -6.32
CA THR A 281 21.71 -24.11 -7.75
C THR A 281 20.40 -23.92 -8.52
N GLN A 282 19.26 -24.31 -7.95
CA GLN A 282 17.95 -24.09 -8.59
C GLN A 282 17.60 -22.61 -8.72
N TYR A 283 17.91 -21.80 -7.71
CA TYR A 283 17.71 -20.35 -7.80
C TYR A 283 18.62 -19.73 -8.86
N ASP A 284 19.88 -20.15 -8.95
CA ASP A 284 20.81 -19.65 -9.99
C ASP A 284 20.33 -20.03 -11.41
N LEU A 285 19.91 -21.28 -11.62
CA LEU A 285 19.29 -21.70 -12.88
C LEU A 285 18.03 -20.88 -13.22
N LEU A 286 17.24 -20.52 -12.21
CA LEU A 286 16.07 -19.67 -12.40
C LEU A 286 16.48 -18.25 -12.79
N ALA A 287 17.50 -17.68 -12.16
CA ALA A 287 17.99 -16.35 -12.50
C ALA A 287 18.52 -16.30 -13.94
N ASP A 288 19.26 -17.32 -14.36
CA ASP A 288 19.75 -17.46 -15.74
C ASP A 288 18.58 -17.51 -16.73
N LEU A 289 17.55 -18.31 -16.43
CA LEU A 289 16.33 -18.38 -17.23
C LEU A 289 15.63 -17.02 -17.34
N ILE A 290 15.51 -16.28 -16.23
CA ILE A 290 14.90 -14.95 -16.22
C ILE A 290 15.71 -13.99 -17.10
N ARG A 291 17.05 -13.97 -16.99
CA ARG A 291 17.90 -13.09 -17.79
C ARG A 291 17.90 -13.42 -19.28
N GLU A 292 17.80 -14.70 -19.63
CA GLU A 292 17.79 -15.14 -21.03
C GLU A 292 16.48 -14.77 -21.74
N HIS A 293 15.36 -14.77 -21.01
CA HIS A 293 14.02 -14.74 -21.60
C HIS A 293 13.19 -13.49 -21.31
N LEU A 294 13.57 -12.68 -20.31
CA LEU A 294 12.94 -11.40 -19.99
C LEU A 294 13.86 -10.24 -20.36
N ASP A 295 13.26 -9.14 -20.81
CA ASP A 295 13.93 -7.87 -21.03
C ASP A 295 14.29 -7.22 -19.69
N MET A 296 15.46 -7.60 -19.16
CA MET A 296 15.93 -7.10 -17.87
C MET A 296 16.30 -5.62 -17.92
N GLU A 297 16.70 -5.07 -19.06
CA GLU A 297 16.97 -3.63 -19.20
C GLU A 297 15.66 -2.85 -19.00
N TYR A 298 14.59 -3.26 -19.69
CA TYR A 298 13.25 -2.70 -19.50
C TYR A 298 12.77 -2.87 -18.05
N ILE A 299 12.88 -4.07 -17.47
CA ILE A 299 12.44 -4.31 -16.09
C ILE A 299 13.24 -3.45 -15.09
N ASN A 300 14.55 -3.26 -15.30
CA ASN A 300 15.36 -2.37 -14.48
C ASN A 300 14.90 -0.91 -14.61
N SER A 301 14.59 -0.46 -15.83
CA SER A 301 14.10 0.90 -16.07
C SER A 301 12.80 1.22 -15.33
N LEU A 302 11.97 0.21 -15.02
CA LEU A 302 10.75 0.40 -14.21
C LEU A 302 11.03 0.81 -12.76
N PHE A 303 12.25 0.59 -12.26
CA PHE A 303 12.72 1.13 -10.99
C PHE A 303 13.31 2.54 -11.14
N GLU A 304 13.59 3.00 -12.36
CA GLU A 304 14.33 4.24 -12.64
C GLU A 304 13.46 5.36 -13.19
N THR A 305 12.29 5.05 -13.77
CA THR A 305 11.38 6.07 -14.33
C THR A 305 11.04 7.15 -13.30
N GLU A 306 11.45 8.39 -13.62
CA GLU A 306 10.99 9.62 -12.97
C GLU A 306 9.45 9.67 -13.05
N GLY A 307 8.81 9.73 -11.88
CA GLY A 307 7.41 9.36 -11.68
C GLY A 307 7.24 8.53 -10.42
N TYR A 308 8.32 7.91 -9.95
CA TYR A 308 8.52 7.53 -8.56
C TYR A 308 8.93 8.79 -7.79
N VAL A 309 8.15 9.22 -6.80
CA VAL A 309 8.57 10.33 -5.91
C VAL A 309 9.74 9.83 -5.06
N ASP A 310 10.96 10.02 -5.56
CA ASP A 310 12.14 10.04 -4.69
C ASP A 310 11.90 11.15 -3.67
N LEU A 311 11.73 10.79 -2.39
CA LEU A 311 11.85 11.75 -1.30
C LEU A 311 13.31 12.24 -1.29
N PRO A 312 13.62 13.48 -1.73
CA PRO A 312 15.00 13.88 -1.83
C PRO A 312 15.52 14.21 -0.44
N ALA A 313 16.57 13.51 -0.05
CA ALA A 313 17.44 13.95 1.01
C ALA A 313 18.28 15.13 0.49
N THR A 314 18.35 16.18 1.31
CA THR A 314 19.32 17.29 1.30
C THR A 314 19.11 18.44 0.31
N CYS A 315 18.77 19.57 0.93
CA CYS A 315 18.84 20.95 0.47
C CYS A 315 20.27 21.39 0.12
N ARG A 316 20.46 22.08 -1.01
CA ARG A 316 21.01 23.46 -1.08
C ARG A 316 21.14 23.99 -2.53
N SER A 317 20.83 25.29 -2.63
CA SER A 317 21.22 26.30 -3.64
C SER A 317 20.79 26.09 -5.10
N CYS A 318 19.93 26.97 -5.62
CA CYS A 318 20.39 28.18 -6.33
C CYS A 318 19.26 29.16 -6.68
N THR A 319 19.72 30.32 -7.11
CA THR A 319 19.12 31.64 -7.26
C THR A 319 18.03 31.81 -8.33
N VAL A 320 17.05 32.64 -7.97
CA VAL A 320 16.01 33.27 -8.80
C VAL A 320 16.55 33.89 -10.09
N THR A 321 15.84 33.71 -11.21
CA THR A 321 15.44 34.82 -12.11
C THR A 321 14.29 34.41 -13.05
N GLY A 322 13.15 35.08 -12.89
CA GLY A 322 12.30 35.64 -13.97
C GLY A 322 11.74 34.76 -15.08
N CYS A 323 10.41 34.86 -15.22
CA CYS A 323 9.53 34.56 -16.36
C CYS A 323 8.85 33.18 -16.41
N GLY A 324 7.54 33.25 -16.69
CA GLY A 324 6.57 32.18 -16.54
C GLY A 324 6.86 30.96 -17.41
N GLY A 325 6.89 29.83 -16.73
CA GLY A 325 6.96 28.47 -17.23
C GLY A 325 6.91 27.60 -15.99
N GLN A 326 6.01 26.62 -15.96
CA GLN A 326 5.89 25.69 -14.83
C GLN A 326 7.27 25.09 -14.54
N THR A 327 7.82 25.44 -13.37
CA THR A 327 9.06 24.86 -12.85
C THR A 327 8.70 23.58 -12.12
N GLU A 328 9.26 22.45 -12.54
CA GLU A 328 9.06 21.12 -11.94
C GLU A 328 9.60 20.98 -10.49
N ASP A 329 10.06 22.06 -9.87
CA ASP A 329 10.64 22.11 -8.51
C ASP A 329 9.95 23.12 -7.57
N ALA A 330 8.69 23.49 -7.80
CA ALA A 330 7.96 24.38 -6.89
C ALA A 330 7.59 23.67 -5.57
N MET A 331 8.01 24.21 -4.43
CA MET A 331 7.53 23.77 -3.12
C MET A 331 6.03 24.08 -3.02
N GLY A 332 5.22 23.08 -2.67
CA GLY A 332 3.78 23.22 -2.56
C GLY A 332 3.42 24.33 -1.58
N SER A 333 2.31 25.00 -1.79
CA SER A 333 1.96 26.20 -1.04
C SER A 333 1.21 25.86 0.25
N ASN A 334 1.36 26.72 1.25
CA ASN A 334 0.58 26.73 2.47
C ASN A 334 -0.51 27.81 2.36
N TYR A 335 -1.77 27.38 2.42
CA TYR A 335 -2.95 28.23 2.45
C TYR A 335 -3.48 28.34 3.88
N ILE A 336 -3.81 29.55 4.29
CA ILE A 336 -4.43 29.83 5.56
C ILE A 336 -5.77 30.52 5.31
N TYR A 337 -6.84 29.86 5.75
CA TYR A 337 -8.20 30.39 5.72
C TYR A 337 -8.70 30.61 7.15
N TYR A 338 -8.56 31.84 7.63
CA TYR A 338 -8.85 32.16 9.03
C TYR A 338 -9.92 33.23 9.16
N GLY A 339 -10.48 33.39 10.37
CA GLY A 339 -11.29 34.55 10.71
C GLY A 339 -12.55 34.23 11.50
N THR A 340 -13.34 35.27 11.75
CA THR A 340 -14.57 35.19 12.56
C THR A 340 -15.81 34.83 11.75
N GLY A 341 -15.78 34.98 10.42
CA GLY A 341 -16.87 34.63 9.52
C GLY A 341 -17.04 33.12 9.31
N LYS A 342 -18.25 32.73 8.87
CA LYS A 342 -18.56 31.37 8.40
C LYS A 342 -17.99 31.14 6.99
N GLY A 343 -17.76 29.88 6.61
CA GLY A 343 -17.33 29.51 5.25
C GLY A 343 -15.86 29.12 5.10
N LYS A 344 -15.06 29.12 6.17
CA LYS A 344 -13.66 28.65 6.14
C LYS A 344 -13.54 27.21 5.63
N LEU A 345 -14.38 26.33 6.18
CA LEU A 345 -14.49 24.93 5.75
C LEU A 345 -14.97 24.82 4.29
N ASN A 346 -15.93 25.65 3.87
CA ASN A 346 -16.39 25.62 2.48
C ASN A 346 -15.28 26.04 1.50
N MET A 347 -14.42 26.98 1.91
CA MET A 347 -13.29 27.41 1.10
C MET A 347 -12.21 26.32 1.00
N SER A 348 -11.86 25.66 2.12
CA SER A 348 -10.94 24.53 2.09
C SER A 348 -11.50 23.33 1.31
N LEU A 349 -12.80 23.07 1.41
CA LEU A 349 -13.48 22.05 0.62
C LEU A 349 -13.52 22.40 -0.87
N GLY A 350 -13.70 23.67 -1.23
CA GLY A 350 -13.63 24.12 -2.62
C GLY A 350 -12.27 23.82 -3.25
N VAL A 351 -11.17 24.11 -2.53
CA VAL A 351 -9.81 23.74 -2.96
C VAL A 351 -9.67 22.22 -3.07
N ALA A 352 -10.14 21.47 -2.06
CA ALA A 352 -10.09 20.02 -2.05
C ALA A 352 -10.82 19.39 -3.26
N LEU A 353 -12.03 19.86 -3.55
CA LEU A 353 -12.83 19.37 -4.68
C LEU A 353 -12.16 19.69 -6.01
N HIS A 354 -11.65 20.92 -6.18
CA HIS A 354 -10.95 21.29 -7.41
C HIS A 354 -9.67 20.48 -7.60
N ALA A 355 -8.91 20.24 -6.54
CA ALA A 355 -7.71 19.40 -6.61
C ALA A 355 -8.09 17.97 -7.01
N ALA A 356 -9.10 17.39 -6.36
CA ALA A 356 -9.49 16.01 -6.61
C ALA A 356 -10.12 15.80 -8.00
N ASP A 357 -10.85 16.78 -8.53
CA ASP A 357 -11.33 16.78 -9.93
C ASP A 357 -10.19 16.71 -10.95
N GLN A 358 -9.04 17.29 -10.63
CA GLN A 358 -7.82 17.23 -11.45
C GLN A 358 -6.98 15.96 -11.17
N GLY A 359 -7.48 15.03 -10.37
CA GLY A 359 -6.82 13.76 -10.06
C GLY A 359 -5.83 13.82 -8.90
N TYR A 360 -5.70 14.95 -8.21
CA TYR A 360 -4.87 15.07 -7.01
C TYR A 360 -5.47 14.30 -5.83
N LYS A 361 -4.63 13.60 -5.08
CA LYS A 361 -5.04 12.89 -3.86
C LYS A 361 -5.17 13.88 -2.71
N VAL A 362 -6.37 13.97 -2.14
CA VAL A 362 -6.64 14.89 -1.03
C VAL A 362 -6.85 14.15 0.28
N LEU A 363 -6.10 14.56 1.30
CA LEU A 363 -6.26 14.10 2.69
C LEU A 363 -6.89 15.22 3.52
N MET A 364 -7.95 14.90 4.26
CA MET A 364 -8.63 15.87 5.13
C MET A 364 -8.76 15.34 6.55
N TYR A 365 -8.44 16.20 7.50
CA TYR A 365 -8.65 15.96 8.93
C TYR A 365 -9.22 17.19 9.62
N GLN A 366 -10.12 16.99 10.57
CA GLN A 366 -10.69 18.05 11.40
C GLN A 366 -10.22 17.87 12.84
N PHE A 367 -9.57 18.86 13.45
CA PHE A 367 -9.08 18.73 14.83
C PHE A 367 -10.20 18.88 15.88
N VAL A 368 -11.31 19.52 15.51
CA VAL A 368 -12.40 19.85 16.44
C VAL A 368 -13.75 19.44 15.82
N LYS A 369 -14.35 18.35 16.34
CA LYS A 369 -15.67 17.86 15.90
C LYS A 369 -16.66 17.82 17.07
N ARG A 370 -17.83 18.46 16.92
CA ARG A 370 -18.97 18.34 17.84
C ARG A 370 -19.74 17.05 17.52
N SER A 371 -20.41 16.45 18.51
CA SER A 371 -21.32 15.30 18.32
C SER A 371 -22.47 15.52 17.31
N GLN A 372 -22.66 16.75 16.82
CA GLN A 372 -23.64 17.12 15.78
C GLN A 372 -23.04 18.00 14.67
N GLY A 373 -21.71 18.00 14.47
CA GLY A 373 -21.07 18.72 13.36
C GLY A 373 -21.17 17.94 12.05
N ILE A 374 -21.53 18.63 10.96
CA ILE A 374 -21.69 18.19 9.56
C ILE A 374 -21.33 16.71 9.33
N VAL A 375 -22.37 15.89 9.23
CA VAL A 375 -22.30 14.60 8.57
C VAL A 375 -22.54 14.87 7.08
N TYR A 376 -21.53 14.66 6.24
CA TYR A 376 -21.80 14.49 4.81
C TYR A 376 -22.59 13.20 4.69
N GLY A 377 -23.85 13.31 4.24
CA GLY A 377 -24.80 12.20 4.21
C GLY A 377 -25.49 11.99 5.57
N LYS A 378 -26.81 12.07 5.61
CA LYS A 378 -27.55 11.35 6.65
C LYS A 378 -27.23 9.88 6.48
N ALA A 379 -26.53 9.31 7.44
CA ALA A 379 -26.71 7.91 7.76
C ALA A 379 -26.50 7.71 9.26
N GLU A 380 -27.57 7.97 10.01
CA GLU A 380 -27.85 7.04 11.09
C GLU A 380 -27.91 5.65 10.43
N GLN A 381 -26.92 4.80 10.72
CA GLN A 381 -26.76 3.42 10.24
C GLN A 381 -26.15 3.16 8.84
N SER A 382 -25.22 3.97 8.32
CA SER A 382 -24.40 3.48 7.20
C SER A 382 -22.90 3.63 7.42
N LYS A 383 -22.20 2.67 6.82
CA LYS A 383 -20.77 2.40 6.86
C LYS A 383 -20.00 3.38 5.95
N ASP A 384 -20.44 4.64 5.84
CA ASP A 384 -20.11 5.51 4.71
C ASP A 384 -19.16 6.66 5.10
N GLY A 385 -17.97 6.33 5.60
CA GLY A 385 -16.78 7.15 5.27
C GLY A 385 -16.42 7.05 3.78
N ASP A 386 -17.00 6.08 3.09
CA ASP A 386 -16.73 5.65 1.71
C ASP A 386 -17.34 6.56 0.64
N ALA A 387 -18.52 7.15 0.86
CA ALA A 387 -19.24 7.88 -0.18
C ALA A 387 -18.47 9.11 -0.69
N LEU A 388 -17.80 9.88 0.19
CA LEU A 388 -17.04 11.05 -0.22
C LEU A 388 -15.78 10.66 -1.02
N ARG A 389 -15.07 9.62 -0.58
CA ARG A 389 -13.91 9.09 -1.30
C ARG A 389 -14.31 8.52 -2.66
N GLN A 390 -15.39 7.76 -2.72
CA GLN A 390 -15.90 7.15 -3.95
C GLN A 390 -16.44 8.18 -4.96
N LEU A 391 -17.07 9.26 -4.49
CA LEU A 391 -17.63 10.30 -5.36
C LEU A 391 -16.63 11.38 -5.77
N THR A 392 -15.63 11.68 -4.93
CA THR A 392 -14.78 12.87 -5.10
C THR A 392 -13.28 12.60 -5.03
N GLY A 393 -12.82 11.41 -4.66
CA GLY A 393 -11.38 11.14 -4.46
C GLY A 393 -10.77 11.73 -3.19
N ILE A 394 -11.59 12.36 -2.32
CA ILE A 394 -11.14 12.95 -1.05
C ILE A 394 -11.15 11.90 0.08
N THR A 395 -9.99 11.64 0.68
CA THR A 395 -9.88 10.81 1.88
C THR A 395 -10.08 11.66 3.13
N LYS A 396 -11.15 11.40 3.89
CA LYS A 396 -11.40 12.05 5.18
C LYS A 396 -11.12 11.08 6.33
N ILE A 397 -10.20 11.43 7.22
CA ILE A 397 -9.94 10.66 8.44
C ILE A 397 -10.96 11.04 9.51
N GLU A 398 -11.58 10.04 10.13
CA GLU A 398 -12.55 10.28 11.20
C GLU A 398 -11.89 10.89 12.45
N THR A 399 -12.48 11.99 12.90
CA THR A 399 -12.14 12.63 14.17
C THR A 399 -13.06 12.09 15.26
N MET A 400 -12.47 11.66 16.38
CA MET A 400 -13.25 11.25 17.54
C MET A 400 -14.10 12.44 18.04
N PRO A 401 -15.43 12.28 18.16
CA PRO A 401 -16.32 13.37 18.52
C PRO A 401 -16.08 13.79 19.98
N MET A 402 -16.11 15.11 20.22
CA MET A 402 -15.99 15.64 21.57
C MET A 402 -17.34 15.72 22.27
N ARG A 403 -17.34 15.42 23.58
CA ARG A 403 -18.53 15.45 24.43
C ARG A 403 -18.99 16.88 24.79
N ARG A 404 -18.06 17.84 24.84
CA ARG A 404 -18.28 19.26 25.20
C ARG A 404 -17.38 20.18 24.36
N PHE A 405 -17.65 21.49 24.39
CA PHE A 405 -16.81 22.46 23.69
C PHE A 405 -15.42 22.57 24.32
N LEU A 406 -14.38 22.89 23.53
CA LEU A 406 -12.99 23.01 24.02
C LEU A 406 -12.85 24.02 25.17
N PHE A 407 -13.58 25.12 25.12
CA PHE A 407 -13.55 26.14 26.17
C PHE A 407 -14.23 25.70 27.48
N MET A 408 -14.95 24.56 27.48
CA MET A 408 -15.59 23.98 28.67
C MET A 408 -14.75 22.86 29.30
N LEU A 409 -13.61 22.51 28.72
CA LEU A 409 -12.72 21.46 29.22
C LEU A 409 -11.83 21.98 30.35
N SER A 410 -11.53 21.12 31.32
CA SER A 410 -10.49 21.37 32.31
C SER A 410 -9.11 21.41 31.64
N GLU A 411 -8.10 21.94 32.34
CA GLU A 411 -6.73 21.94 31.80
C GLU A 411 -6.17 20.52 31.63
N GLU A 412 -6.54 19.57 32.50
CA GLU A 412 -6.19 18.16 32.36
C GLU A 412 -6.82 17.53 31.09
N GLU A 413 -8.12 17.79 30.86
CA GLU A 413 -8.82 17.31 29.66
C GLU A 413 -8.23 17.93 28.38
N LYS A 414 -7.83 19.21 28.42
CA LYS A 414 -7.16 19.86 27.28
C LYS A 414 -5.80 19.22 26.99
N GLU A 415 -5.03 18.88 28.02
CA GLU A 415 -3.73 18.22 27.84
C GLU A 415 -3.88 16.82 27.22
N GLU A 416 -4.89 16.05 27.64
CA GLU A 416 -5.20 14.76 26.99
C GLU A 416 -5.56 14.93 25.51
N VAL A 417 -6.38 15.94 25.19
CA VAL A 417 -6.72 16.27 23.80
C VAL A 417 -5.49 16.72 23.03
N LYS A 418 -4.59 17.51 23.65
CA LYS A 418 -3.34 17.98 23.06
C LYS A 418 -2.44 16.81 22.67
N VAL A 419 -2.16 15.90 23.60
CA VAL A 419 -1.32 14.71 23.34
C VAL A 419 -1.88 13.90 22.18
N ARG A 420 -3.21 13.70 22.16
CA ARG A 420 -3.90 12.98 21.09
C ARG A 420 -3.79 13.69 19.75
N ASN A 421 -4.03 15.00 19.72
CA ASN A 421 -3.97 15.81 18.51
C ASN A 421 -2.54 15.92 17.97
N ASP A 422 -1.55 16.06 18.84
CA ASP A 422 -0.14 16.08 18.46
C ASP A 422 0.30 14.74 17.86
N LYS A 423 -0.13 13.62 18.44
CA LYS A 423 0.13 12.29 17.87
C LYS A 423 -0.56 12.14 16.51
N LYS A 424 -1.81 12.60 16.40
CA LYS A 424 -2.56 12.55 15.15
C LYS A 424 -1.94 13.43 14.08
N LEU A 425 -1.40 14.60 14.43
CA LEU A 425 -0.66 15.44 13.49
C LEU A 425 0.56 14.70 12.93
N ASP A 426 1.33 13.97 13.74
CA ASP A 426 2.44 13.15 13.22
C ASP A 426 1.95 12.06 12.26
N GLU A 427 0.88 11.35 12.63
CA GLU A 427 0.27 10.34 11.76
C GLU A 427 -0.19 10.93 10.42
N LEU A 428 -0.84 12.10 10.45
CA LEU A 428 -1.30 12.81 9.26
C LEU A 428 -0.14 13.25 8.38
N MET A 429 0.95 13.72 8.98
CA MET A 429 2.12 14.17 8.22
C MET A 429 2.84 13.02 7.55
N GLU A 430 2.95 11.87 8.21
CA GLU A 430 3.47 10.66 7.57
C GLU A 430 2.57 10.16 6.43
N LEU A 431 1.24 10.17 6.64
CA LEU A 431 0.26 9.82 5.61
C LEU A 431 0.29 10.80 4.43
N SER A 432 0.43 12.10 4.70
CA SER A 432 0.39 13.16 3.68
C SER A 432 1.50 13.08 2.65
N LYS A 433 2.55 12.27 2.87
CA LYS A 433 3.60 11.99 1.87
C LYS A 433 3.08 11.30 0.61
N PHE A 434 1.87 10.75 0.66
CA PHE A 434 1.20 10.07 -0.45
C PHE A 434 0.01 10.87 -1.01
N TYR A 435 -0.15 12.11 -0.54
CA TYR A 435 -1.22 13.01 -0.93
C TYR A 435 -0.62 14.29 -1.48
N ASP A 436 -1.35 14.91 -2.39
CA ASP A 436 -0.93 16.16 -3.00
C ASP A 436 -1.47 17.37 -2.24
N LEU A 437 -2.55 17.18 -1.46
CA LEU A 437 -3.17 18.22 -0.64
C LEU A 437 -3.56 17.68 0.74
N LEU A 438 -3.09 18.33 1.80
CA LEU A 438 -3.50 18.07 3.17
C LEU A 438 -4.32 19.24 3.73
N VAL A 439 -5.60 18.99 4.01
CA VAL A 439 -6.51 19.93 4.65
C VAL A 439 -6.61 19.63 6.15
N LEU A 440 -6.12 20.55 6.98
CA LEU A 440 -6.22 20.52 8.43
C LEU A 440 -7.26 21.53 8.91
N ASP A 441 -8.50 21.06 9.00
CA ASP A 441 -9.63 21.86 9.42
C ASP A 441 -9.63 22.12 10.94
N GLU A 442 -9.91 23.36 11.32
CA GLU A 442 -9.88 23.88 12.70
C GLU A 442 -8.54 23.70 13.43
N ALA A 443 -7.44 23.49 12.70
CA ALA A 443 -6.09 23.41 13.29
C ALA A 443 -5.68 24.70 14.00
N LEU A 444 -6.00 25.86 13.42
CA LEU A 444 -5.67 27.15 14.03
C LEU A 444 -6.44 27.38 15.32
N TYR A 445 -7.70 26.94 15.37
CA TYR A 445 -8.50 27.00 16.58
C TYR A 445 -8.01 26.01 17.64
N ALA A 446 -7.58 24.81 17.24
CA ALA A 446 -6.98 23.85 18.15
C ALA A 446 -5.68 24.39 18.79
N VAL A 447 -4.85 25.09 18.02
CA VAL A 447 -3.65 25.80 18.53
C VAL A 447 -4.05 26.89 19.50
N GLU A 448 -5.01 27.76 19.15
CA GLU A 448 -5.49 28.84 20.01
C GLU A 448 -6.01 28.32 21.37
N MET A 449 -6.72 27.18 21.36
CA MET A 449 -7.26 26.55 22.56
C MET A 449 -6.24 25.73 23.36
N GLY A 450 -4.97 25.71 22.93
CA GLY A 450 -3.89 24.99 23.60
C GLY A 450 -3.88 23.46 23.38
N VAL A 451 -4.82 22.95 22.59
CA VAL A 451 -5.03 21.51 22.36
C VAL A 451 -4.38 20.98 21.09
N LEU A 452 -3.48 21.76 20.48
CA LEU A 452 -2.55 21.35 19.43
C LEU A 452 -1.27 22.17 19.60
N SER A 453 -0.10 21.53 19.50
CA SER A 453 1.18 22.22 19.63
C SER A 453 1.48 23.09 18.41
N GLU A 454 1.57 24.42 18.63
CA GLU A 454 1.99 25.38 17.59
C GLU A 454 3.37 25.04 17.03
N GLU A 455 4.33 24.74 17.92
CA GLU A 455 5.72 24.44 17.53
C GLU A 455 5.77 23.23 16.61
N LYS A 456 4.94 22.23 16.90
CA LYS A 456 4.84 21.01 16.10
C LYS A 456 4.21 21.29 14.74
N LEU A 457 3.12 22.06 14.71
CA LEU A 457 2.46 22.45 13.47
C LEU A 457 3.41 23.26 12.57
N VAL A 458 4.08 24.28 13.10
CA VAL A 458 5.06 25.10 12.36
C VAL A 458 6.24 24.24 11.88
N SER A 459 6.72 23.33 12.72
CA SER A 459 7.80 22.41 12.36
C SER A 459 7.42 21.49 11.20
N TRP A 460 6.15 21.09 11.11
CA TRP A 460 5.63 20.31 10.00
C TRP A 460 5.36 21.14 8.75
N MET A 461 4.79 22.35 8.87
CA MET A 461 4.66 23.27 7.73
C MET A 461 6.02 23.55 7.06
N ARG A 462 7.10 23.62 7.85
CA ARG A 462 8.47 23.79 7.34
C ARG A 462 9.06 22.54 6.70
N ARG A 463 8.72 21.35 7.21
CA ARG A 463 9.31 20.06 6.82
C ARG A 463 8.40 19.20 5.96
N LYS A 464 7.27 19.74 5.52
CA LYS A 464 6.32 19.05 4.66
C LYS A 464 7.01 18.64 3.33
N PRO A 465 6.53 17.57 2.67
CA PRO A 465 7.01 17.19 1.35
C PRO A 465 6.95 18.37 0.36
N CYS A 466 7.90 18.43 -0.57
CA CYS A 466 7.95 19.50 -1.56
C CYS A 466 6.71 19.53 -2.45
N HIS A 467 6.10 18.40 -2.78
CA HIS A 467 4.89 18.35 -3.61
C HIS A 467 3.59 18.64 -2.83
N LEU A 468 3.62 18.63 -1.49
CA LEU A 468 2.40 18.68 -0.69
C LEU A 468 1.88 20.12 -0.53
N GLU A 469 0.68 20.39 -1.01
CA GLU A 469 -0.09 21.59 -0.69
C GLU A 469 -0.73 21.44 0.71
N PHE A 470 -0.75 22.51 1.49
CA PHE A 470 -1.18 22.47 2.90
C PHE A 470 -2.26 23.51 3.16
N VAL A 471 -3.44 23.13 3.64
CA VAL A 471 -4.54 24.06 3.94
C VAL A 471 -4.84 24.03 5.44
N LEU A 472 -4.73 25.19 6.09
CA LEU A 472 -5.09 25.38 7.48
C LEU A 472 -6.35 26.24 7.59
N THR A 473 -7.29 25.82 8.43
CA THR A 473 -8.45 26.64 8.76
C THR A 473 -8.58 26.91 10.26
N GLY A 474 -9.33 27.97 10.60
CA GLY A 474 -9.79 28.22 11.96
C GLY A 474 -9.78 29.69 12.34
N ARG A 475 -9.30 29.99 13.55
CA ARG A 475 -9.22 31.36 14.09
C ARG A 475 -7.90 32.03 13.72
N LYS A 476 -7.70 33.25 14.23
CA LYS A 476 -6.56 34.09 13.87
C LYS A 476 -5.24 33.35 14.14
N PRO A 477 -4.40 33.11 13.12
CA PRO A 477 -3.10 32.48 13.30
C PRO A 477 -2.13 33.42 14.04
N THR A 478 -1.09 32.85 14.63
CA THR A 478 0.05 33.59 15.15
C THR A 478 0.94 34.11 14.02
N ASP A 479 1.79 35.10 14.31
CA ASP A 479 2.76 35.60 13.32
C ASP A 479 3.69 34.50 12.82
N LYS A 480 4.06 33.54 13.69
CA LYS A 480 4.88 32.38 13.31
C LYS A 480 4.20 31.56 12.22
N ILE A 481 2.92 31.23 12.38
CA ILE A 481 2.16 30.47 11.39
C ILE A 481 1.96 31.31 10.11
N LEU A 482 1.66 32.60 10.23
CA LEU A 482 1.49 33.51 9.09
C LEU A 482 2.74 33.59 8.20
N THR A 483 3.92 33.65 8.80
CA THR A 483 5.19 33.72 8.04
C THR A 483 5.49 32.44 7.25
N MET A 484 4.79 31.34 7.52
CA MET A 484 4.95 30.09 6.78
C MET A 484 3.97 29.97 5.60
N ALA A 485 3.07 30.93 5.39
CA ALA A 485 2.01 30.83 4.39
C ALA A 485 2.27 31.67 3.14
N GLU A 486 2.12 31.04 1.98
CA GLU A 486 2.13 31.69 0.67
C GLU A 486 0.78 32.36 0.39
N PHE A 487 -0.32 31.77 0.86
CA PHE A 487 -1.67 32.32 0.70
C PHE A 487 -2.36 32.50 2.04
N VAL A 488 -2.84 33.71 2.30
CA VAL A 488 -3.55 34.03 3.53
C VAL A 488 -4.85 34.76 3.17
N THR A 489 -5.99 34.20 3.58
CA THR A 489 -7.31 34.82 3.41
C THR A 489 -8.00 34.95 4.75
N GLU A 490 -8.39 36.18 5.09
CA GLU A 490 -9.22 36.48 6.24
C GLU A 490 -10.70 36.52 5.86
N ILE A 491 -11.51 35.64 6.47
CA ILE A 491 -12.95 35.60 6.33
C ILE A 491 -13.60 36.37 7.48
N LYS A 492 -14.10 37.57 7.17
CA LYS A 492 -14.76 38.47 8.13
C LYS A 492 -16.26 38.25 8.16
N LYS A 493 -16.83 38.33 9.37
CA LYS A 493 -18.28 38.30 9.57
C LYS A 493 -18.84 39.70 9.32
N GLU A 494 -19.53 39.90 8.20
CA GLU A 494 -20.29 41.13 7.93
C GLU A 494 -21.75 41.04 8.38
N LYS A 495 -22.37 39.86 8.22
CA LYS A 495 -23.73 39.53 8.64
C LYS A 495 -23.88 38.04 8.86
N ASP A 496 -24.64 37.62 9.88
CA ASP A 496 -24.91 36.20 10.16
C ASP A 496 -26.36 35.97 10.58
N ASN A 497 -26.95 34.88 10.13
CA ASN A 497 -28.29 34.44 10.51
C ASN A 497 -28.46 34.27 12.04
N PHE A 498 -27.37 34.00 12.76
CA PHE A 498 -27.38 33.98 14.23
C PHE A 498 -27.77 35.33 14.85
N GLU A 499 -27.48 36.46 14.20
CA GLU A 499 -27.88 37.80 14.68
C GLU A 499 -29.40 37.99 14.60
N THR A 500 -30.06 37.23 13.72
CA THR A 500 -31.51 37.15 13.61
C THR A 500 -32.14 36.00 14.40
N GLY A 501 -31.34 35.30 15.23
CA GLY A 501 -31.78 34.16 16.07
C GLY A 501 -31.90 32.82 15.34
N ALA A 502 -31.55 32.75 14.06
CA ALA A 502 -31.56 31.51 13.28
C ALA A 502 -30.24 30.74 13.46
N GLY A 503 -30.33 29.44 13.73
CA GLY A 503 -29.18 28.54 13.85
C GLY A 503 -28.54 28.15 12.52
N SER A 504 -27.43 27.41 12.57
CA SER A 504 -26.83 26.77 11.39
C SER A 504 -27.77 25.73 10.78
N ARG A 505 -27.80 25.62 9.45
CA ARG A 505 -28.63 24.66 8.71
C ARG A 505 -27.77 23.47 8.30
N LEU A 506 -28.30 22.28 8.59
CA LEU A 506 -27.63 21.02 8.29
C LEU A 506 -27.31 20.91 6.79
N GLY A 507 -26.04 20.63 6.47
CA GLY A 507 -25.55 20.42 5.10
C GLY A 507 -25.25 21.71 4.32
N ILE A 508 -25.34 22.88 4.95
CA ILE A 508 -25.06 24.19 4.32
C ILE A 508 -24.00 24.97 5.11
N GLU A 509 -24.17 25.09 6.44
CA GLU A 509 -23.21 25.71 7.37
C GLU A 509 -22.78 24.74 8.47
#